data_AF-A0A062U462-F1
#
_entry.id   AF-A0A062U462-F1
#
_cell.length_a   1.000
_cell.length_b   1.000
_cell.length_c   1.000
_cell.angle_alpha   90.00
_cell.angle_beta   90.00
_cell.angle_gamma   90.00
#
_symmetry.space_group_name_H-M   'P 1'
#
loop_
_entity.id
_entity.type
_entity.pdbx_description
1 polymer ?
#
loop_
_entity_poly.entity_id
_entity_poly.type
_entity_poly.pdbx_seq_one_letter_code
_entity_poly.pdbx_strand_id
1 'polypeptide(L)'
;MTETMKGPLRAPAQMLQDQSYGGHKSLHDDSEAERLGIKAGPIEGPTHFSQFVPYLVEIWGNDWFERGCFSSHFLNMVFEGEKVRVEVDRPAPGETRTTCRAFKEDGTPVLEASASIGPDHGVPLLEERMAKLRPAGDLVILSDMKVGMTGVKDETVTMGPDQHMGDLYPFSLADKLKVITEPMDLYHDVSASPWGKPVVPMEMVSVLGNYTAHQAKFPVKQPAIGLFADLQVRMIDGPLLVGETYILRREIVALGQSRRVENYWVSTKFYDASGKKLVADMLLNHGVLKASYPDYPKELLPS
;
A
#
# COMPACT_ATOMS: atom_id res chain seq x y z
N MET A 1 16.23 -19.68 -19.01
CA MET A 1 16.09 -18.38 -18.34
C MET A 1 14.62 -18.04 -18.37
N THR A 2 14.03 -17.63 -17.25
CA THR A 2 12.66 -17.11 -17.24
C THR A 2 12.64 -15.83 -18.08
N GLU A 3 11.69 -15.69 -18.99
CA GLU A 3 11.50 -14.45 -19.75
C GLU A 3 11.03 -13.36 -18.77
N THR A 4 11.56 -12.16 -18.89
CA THR A 4 11.13 -11.02 -18.05
C THR A 4 10.51 -9.95 -18.94
N MET A 5 9.24 -9.64 -18.68
CA MET A 5 8.53 -8.53 -19.32
C MET A 5 8.96 -7.23 -18.66
N LYS A 6 9.42 -6.28 -19.49
CA LYS A 6 9.93 -4.99 -19.03
C LYS A 6 9.02 -3.88 -19.50
N GLY A 7 8.52 -3.09 -18.57
CA GLY A 7 7.74 -1.90 -18.90
C GLY A 7 8.60 -0.73 -19.36
N PRO A 8 7.97 0.24 -20.04
CA PRO A 8 8.64 1.51 -20.33
C PRO A 8 8.95 2.26 -19.04
N LEU A 9 9.87 3.21 -19.12
CA LEU A 9 10.07 4.18 -18.05
C LEU A 9 8.86 5.11 -17.97
N ARG A 10 8.26 5.23 -16.79
CA ARG A 10 7.17 6.14 -16.47
C ARG A 10 7.59 7.14 -15.42
N ALA A 11 6.94 8.29 -15.37
CA ALA A 11 7.10 9.30 -14.32
C ALA A 11 5.81 9.36 -13.51
N PRO A 12 5.67 8.59 -12.43
CA PRO A 12 4.50 8.66 -11.56
C PRO A 12 4.39 10.02 -10.89
N ALA A 13 3.17 10.48 -10.63
CA ALA A 13 2.92 11.80 -10.04
C ALA A 13 2.79 11.75 -8.51
N GLN A 14 3.42 12.70 -7.84
CA GLN A 14 3.20 13.02 -6.43
C GLN A 14 1.82 13.65 -6.23
N MET A 15 1.07 13.18 -5.24
CA MET A 15 -0.26 13.72 -4.89
C MET A 15 -0.45 13.93 -3.38
N LEU A 16 0.59 13.70 -2.58
CA LEU A 16 0.52 13.75 -1.11
C LEU A 16 1.25 14.95 -0.51
N GLN A 17 1.62 15.96 -1.29
CA GLN A 17 2.31 17.15 -0.79
C GLN A 17 1.54 17.83 0.36
N ASP A 18 0.21 17.86 0.26
CA ASP A 18 -0.69 18.46 1.26
C ASP A 18 -1.19 17.43 2.30
N GLN A 19 -0.69 16.19 2.30
CA GLN A 19 -1.11 15.16 3.24
C GLN A 19 -0.77 15.57 4.67
N SER A 20 -1.76 15.47 5.57
CA SER A 20 -1.58 15.68 7.00
C SER A 20 -2.33 14.67 7.86
N TYR A 21 -1.80 14.40 9.05
CA TYR A 21 -2.39 13.52 10.05
C TYR A 21 -1.79 13.82 11.42
N GLY A 22 -2.48 13.44 12.51
CA GLY A 22 -1.95 13.62 13.86
C GLY A 22 -1.64 15.08 14.24
N GLY A 23 -2.18 16.06 13.50
CA GLY A 23 -1.89 17.49 13.69
C GLY A 23 -0.59 17.97 13.05
N HIS A 24 0.05 17.18 12.19
CA HIS A 24 1.29 17.54 11.50
C HIS A 24 1.27 17.15 10.02
N LYS A 25 2.22 17.68 9.25
CA LYS A 25 2.46 17.28 7.87
C LYS A 25 3.12 15.91 7.79
N SER A 26 2.91 15.22 6.67
CA SER A 26 3.49 13.91 6.42
C SER A 26 4.95 13.96 5.94
N LEU A 27 5.54 12.79 5.70
CA LEU A 27 6.83 12.65 5.04
C LEU A 27 6.82 13.15 3.59
N HIS A 28 5.64 13.28 2.98
CA HIS A 28 5.48 13.73 1.59
C HIS A 28 5.61 15.26 1.44
N ASP A 29 5.70 16.00 2.55
CA ASP A 29 6.09 17.42 2.52
C ASP A 29 7.62 17.56 2.48
N ASP A 30 8.12 18.40 1.58
CA ASP A 30 9.57 18.59 1.39
C ASP A 30 10.30 19.04 2.64
N SER A 31 9.71 19.95 3.43
CA SER A 31 10.36 20.50 4.62
C SER A 31 10.47 19.46 5.74
N GLU A 32 9.45 18.61 5.91
CA GLU A 32 9.51 17.50 6.86
C GLU A 32 10.45 16.39 6.38
N ALA A 33 10.49 16.10 5.08
CA ALA A 33 11.46 15.18 4.50
C ALA A 33 12.91 15.64 4.74
N GLU A 34 13.22 16.89 4.41
CA GLU A 34 14.56 17.48 4.61
C GLU A 34 14.98 17.45 6.08
N ARG A 35 14.06 17.79 7.01
CA ARG A 35 14.31 17.72 8.46
C ARG A 35 14.72 16.32 8.92
N LEU A 36 14.26 15.29 8.23
CA LEU A 36 14.56 13.88 8.49
C LEU A 36 15.75 13.36 7.65
N GLY A 37 16.42 14.22 6.90
CA GLY A 37 17.57 13.87 6.04
C GLY A 37 17.17 13.15 4.76
N ILE A 38 15.92 13.31 4.31
CA ILE A 38 15.41 12.80 3.04
C ILE A 38 15.44 13.94 2.01
N LYS A 39 15.77 13.62 0.77
CA LYS A 39 16.02 14.59 -0.31
C LYS A 39 14.84 15.53 -0.59
N ALA A 40 13.61 15.01 -0.57
CA ALA A 40 12.36 15.70 -0.89
C ALA A 40 11.18 14.83 -0.41
N GLY A 41 9.95 15.31 -0.54
CA GLY A 41 8.75 14.51 -0.31
C GLY A 41 8.66 13.32 -1.28
N PRO A 42 8.77 12.05 -0.82
CA PRO A 42 8.76 10.90 -1.70
C PRO A 42 7.36 10.63 -2.24
N ILE A 43 7.23 10.10 -3.45
CA ILE A 43 5.96 9.60 -3.99
C ILE A 43 5.46 8.44 -3.13
N GLU A 44 4.14 8.33 -2.96
CA GLU A 44 3.53 7.21 -2.26
C GLU A 44 3.85 5.87 -2.92
N GLY A 45 4.37 4.90 -2.16
CA GLY A 45 4.76 3.58 -2.65
C GLY A 45 3.70 2.87 -3.53
N PRO A 46 2.43 2.74 -3.07
CA PRO A 46 1.32 2.22 -3.87
C PRO A 46 1.16 2.82 -5.27
N THR A 47 1.56 4.07 -5.51
CA THR A 47 1.47 4.71 -6.84
C THR A 47 2.26 3.94 -7.91
N HIS A 48 3.25 3.13 -7.53
CA HIS A 48 3.97 2.29 -8.47
C HIS A 48 3.18 1.04 -8.89
N PHE A 49 2.11 0.66 -8.19
CA PHE A 49 1.40 -0.60 -8.44
C PHE A 49 0.68 -0.60 -9.78
N SER A 50 0.15 0.56 -10.22
CA SER A 50 -0.53 0.69 -11.52
C SER A 50 0.33 0.24 -12.69
N GLN A 51 1.65 0.46 -12.63
CA GLN A 51 2.59 0.02 -13.68
C GLN A 51 2.65 -1.50 -13.87
N PHE A 52 2.36 -2.29 -12.83
CA PHE A 52 2.37 -3.74 -12.92
C PHE A 52 1.09 -4.31 -13.54
N VAL A 53 -0.05 -3.62 -13.36
CA VAL A 53 -1.38 -4.15 -13.70
C VAL A 53 -1.48 -4.62 -15.16
N PRO A 54 -1.02 -3.87 -16.19
CA PRO A 54 -1.12 -4.33 -17.58
C PRO A 54 -0.46 -5.69 -17.82
N TYR A 55 0.69 -5.95 -17.17
CA TYR A 55 1.42 -7.21 -17.31
C TYR A 55 0.75 -8.36 -16.57
N LEU A 56 0.17 -8.07 -15.40
CA LEU A 56 -0.53 -9.08 -14.61
C LEU A 56 -1.87 -9.48 -15.26
N VAL A 57 -2.50 -8.53 -15.95
CA VAL A 57 -3.66 -8.79 -16.82
C VAL A 57 -3.24 -9.53 -18.09
N GLU A 58 -2.07 -9.25 -18.68
CA GLU A 58 -1.55 -10.06 -19.80
C GLU A 58 -1.36 -11.53 -19.40
N ILE A 59 -0.90 -11.79 -18.17
CA ILE A 59 -0.67 -13.17 -17.68
C ILE A 59 -1.98 -13.86 -17.30
N TRP A 60 -2.83 -13.23 -16.49
CA TRP A 60 -3.97 -13.90 -15.84
C TRP A 60 -5.34 -13.33 -16.24
N GLY A 61 -5.41 -12.33 -17.10
CA GLY A 61 -6.66 -11.72 -17.54
C GLY A 61 -7.47 -11.15 -16.38
N ASN A 62 -8.80 -11.33 -16.44
CA ASN A 62 -9.73 -10.85 -15.42
C ASN A 62 -9.53 -11.49 -14.05
N ASP A 63 -8.95 -12.69 -13.98
CA ASP A 63 -8.68 -13.39 -12.72
C ASP A 63 -7.76 -12.57 -11.81
N TRP A 64 -6.89 -11.73 -12.39
CA TRP A 64 -6.06 -10.78 -11.63
C TRP A 64 -6.91 -9.81 -10.80
N PHE A 65 -7.98 -9.27 -11.38
CA PHE A 65 -8.86 -8.34 -10.69
C PHE A 65 -9.75 -9.03 -9.66
N GLU A 66 -10.14 -10.29 -9.91
CA GLU A 66 -11.08 -11.00 -9.06
C GLU A 66 -10.42 -11.67 -7.86
N ARG A 67 -9.19 -12.14 -8.04
CA ARG A 67 -8.47 -12.97 -7.06
C ARG A 67 -6.95 -12.79 -7.13
N GLY A 68 -6.47 -11.63 -7.56
CA GLY A 68 -5.05 -11.30 -7.55
C GLY A 68 -4.54 -10.90 -6.17
N CYS A 69 -3.28 -11.22 -5.88
CA CYS A 69 -2.54 -10.77 -4.71
C CYS A 69 -1.24 -10.12 -5.16
N PHE A 70 -1.04 -8.84 -4.85
CA PHE A 70 0.25 -8.16 -5.02
C PHE A 70 0.83 -7.90 -3.64
N SER A 71 2.03 -8.40 -3.38
CA SER A 71 2.66 -8.35 -2.06
C SER A 71 4.07 -7.79 -2.22
N SER A 72 4.31 -6.59 -1.70
CA SER A 72 5.48 -5.77 -2.02
C SER A 72 6.23 -5.25 -0.81
N HIS A 73 7.55 -5.21 -0.93
CA HIS A 73 8.47 -4.57 0.00
C HIS A 73 9.13 -3.36 -0.69
N PHE A 74 9.03 -2.19 -0.08
CA PHE A 74 9.64 -0.97 -0.61
C PHE A 74 11.11 -0.86 -0.18
N LEU A 75 11.98 -0.58 -1.15
CA LEU A 75 13.44 -0.54 -0.96
C LEU A 75 13.98 0.89 -0.97
N ASN A 76 13.57 1.70 -1.95
CA ASN A 76 14.03 3.08 -2.10
C ASN A 76 12.89 4.01 -2.50
N MET A 77 12.94 5.23 -1.96
CA MET A 77 12.01 6.31 -2.27
C MET A 77 12.17 6.77 -3.72
N VAL A 78 11.06 7.11 -4.36
CA VAL A 78 11.00 7.78 -5.66
C VAL A 78 10.48 9.19 -5.45
N PHE A 79 11.04 10.17 -6.14
CA PHE A 79 10.64 11.57 -6.04
C PHE A 79 9.97 12.05 -7.33
N GLU A 80 9.22 13.16 -7.25
CA GLU A 80 8.60 13.80 -8.41
C GLU A 80 9.62 14.00 -9.55
N GLY A 81 9.23 13.63 -10.77
CA GLY A 81 10.07 13.71 -11.97
C GLY A 81 11.07 12.56 -12.16
N GLU A 82 11.31 11.71 -11.15
CA GLU A 82 12.10 10.49 -11.33
C GLU A 82 11.30 9.45 -12.12
N LYS A 83 11.98 8.75 -13.02
CA LYS A 83 11.35 7.70 -13.82
C LYS A 83 11.56 6.32 -13.23
N VAL A 84 10.54 5.48 -13.33
CA VAL A 84 10.50 4.10 -12.83
C VAL A 84 10.11 3.17 -13.97
N ARG A 85 10.75 2.00 -14.03
CA ARG A 85 10.39 0.85 -14.87
C ARG A 85 9.97 -0.29 -13.97
N VAL A 86 8.96 -1.06 -14.39
CA VAL A 86 8.63 -2.34 -13.76
C VAL A 86 9.16 -3.53 -14.57
N GLU A 87 9.47 -4.62 -13.88
CA GLU A 87 9.90 -5.88 -14.46
C GLU A 87 9.12 -7.05 -13.83
N VAL A 88 8.39 -7.80 -14.65
CA VAL A 88 7.56 -8.95 -14.24
C VAL A 88 8.11 -10.20 -14.91
N ASP A 89 8.46 -11.22 -14.13
CA ASP A 89 8.85 -12.51 -14.72
C ASP A 89 7.62 -13.16 -15.37
N ARG A 90 7.77 -13.69 -16.58
CA ARG A 90 6.71 -14.46 -17.23
C ARG A 90 6.67 -15.84 -16.58
N PRO A 91 5.61 -16.20 -15.86
CA PRO A 91 5.52 -17.52 -15.25
C PRO A 91 5.33 -18.59 -16.32
N ALA A 92 5.67 -19.84 -16.02
CA ALA A 92 5.39 -20.95 -16.94
C ALA A 92 3.87 -21.11 -17.12
N PRO A 93 3.40 -21.68 -18.25
CA PRO A 93 1.96 -21.88 -18.45
C PRO A 93 1.32 -22.65 -17.30
N GLY A 94 0.24 -22.09 -16.73
CA GLY A 94 -0.50 -22.69 -15.61
C GLY A 94 0.03 -22.34 -14.21
N GLU A 95 1.18 -21.69 -14.11
CA GLU A 95 1.69 -21.18 -12.82
C GLU A 95 0.87 -19.97 -12.34
N THR A 96 0.60 -19.95 -11.04
CA THR A 96 -0.29 -18.96 -10.40
C THR A 96 0.49 -17.87 -9.65
N ARG A 97 1.82 -17.82 -9.80
CA ARG A 97 2.71 -16.92 -9.07
C ARG A 97 3.83 -16.41 -9.95
N THR A 98 4.26 -15.18 -9.72
CA THR A 98 5.45 -14.60 -10.35
C THR A 98 6.13 -13.55 -9.47
N THR A 99 7.36 -13.20 -9.84
CA THR A 99 8.17 -12.15 -9.21
C THR A 99 8.06 -10.85 -9.99
N CYS A 100 7.93 -9.76 -9.25
CA CYS A 100 7.78 -8.40 -9.75
C CYS A 100 8.86 -7.52 -9.10
N ARG A 101 9.48 -6.63 -9.87
CA ARG A 101 10.45 -5.63 -9.37
C ARG A 101 10.19 -4.28 -10.01
N ALA A 102 10.58 -3.19 -9.36
CA ALA A 102 10.67 -1.88 -9.99
C ALA A 102 12.04 -1.27 -9.79
N PHE A 103 12.48 -0.49 -10.77
CA PHE A 103 13.78 0.18 -10.77
C PHE A 103 13.63 1.62 -11.27
N LYS A 104 14.42 2.53 -10.71
CA LYS A 104 14.60 3.86 -11.30
C LYS A 104 15.32 3.77 -12.66
N GLU A 105 15.32 4.87 -13.42
CA GLU A 105 16.07 4.99 -14.69
C GLU A 105 17.55 4.63 -14.55
N ASP A 106 18.18 4.97 -13.41
CA ASP A 106 19.58 4.68 -13.10
C ASP A 106 19.85 3.23 -12.61
N GLY A 107 18.80 2.40 -12.51
CA GLY A 107 18.89 1.02 -12.04
C GLY A 107 18.74 0.84 -10.52
N THR A 108 18.55 1.92 -9.74
CA THR A 108 18.27 1.82 -8.30
C THR A 108 16.98 1.02 -8.07
N PRO A 109 16.98 -0.04 -7.24
CA PRO A 109 15.77 -0.83 -6.99
C PRO A 109 14.77 -0.03 -6.14
N VAL A 110 13.51 0.04 -6.58
CA VAL A 110 12.44 0.78 -5.90
C VAL A 110 11.64 -0.15 -4.99
N LEU A 111 11.23 -1.31 -5.50
CA LEU A 111 10.52 -2.33 -4.74
C LEU A 111 10.76 -3.73 -5.30
N GLU A 112 10.57 -4.72 -4.44
CA GLU A 112 10.46 -6.13 -4.78
C GLU A 112 9.07 -6.63 -4.40
N ALA A 113 8.48 -7.50 -5.21
CA ALA A 113 7.14 -8.00 -4.99
C ALA A 113 6.96 -9.43 -5.52
N SER A 114 5.98 -10.11 -4.96
CA SER A 114 5.35 -11.29 -5.55
C SER A 114 3.96 -10.92 -6.04
N ALA A 115 3.57 -11.42 -7.21
CA ALA A 115 2.18 -11.41 -7.66
C ALA A 115 1.66 -12.85 -7.73
N SER A 116 0.39 -13.07 -7.38
CA SER A 116 -0.24 -14.38 -7.48
C SER A 116 -1.74 -14.31 -7.72
N ILE A 117 -2.35 -15.41 -8.13
CA ILE A 117 -3.81 -15.59 -8.20
C ILE A 117 -4.30 -16.68 -7.24
N GLY A 118 -5.49 -16.47 -6.69
CA GLY A 118 -6.17 -17.39 -5.78
C GLY A 118 -6.72 -18.65 -6.46
N PRO A 119 -7.21 -19.63 -5.68
CA PRO A 119 -7.54 -19.50 -4.25
C PRO A 119 -6.37 -19.72 -3.27
N ASP A 120 -5.28 -20.38 -3.69
CA ASP A 120 -4.17 -20.73 -2.79
C ASP A 120 -3.19 -19.55 -2.58
N HIS A 121 -2.95 -18.75 -3.63
CA HIS A 121 -1.95 -17.66 -3.67
C HIS A 121 -0.50 -18.05 -3.34
N GLY A 122 -0.26 -19.29 -2.87
CA GLY A 122 0.98 -19.72 -2.25
C GLY A 122 1.31 -18.86 -1.02
N VAL A 123 2.58 -18.74 -0.68
CA VAL A 123 3.03 -17.82 0.37
C VAL A 123 3.44 -16.48 -0.28
N PRO A 124 2.70 -15.38 -0.08
CA PRO A 124 3.13 -14.07 -0.58
C PRO A 124 4.44 -13.61 0.07
N LEU A 125 5.17 -12.75 -0.64
CA LEU A 125 6.45 -12.17 -0.17
C LEU A 125 6.36 -11.62 1.26
N LEU A 126 5.28 -10.92 1.61
CA LEU A 126 5.15 -10.29 2.92
C LEU A 126 4.83 -11.27 4.03
N GLU A 127 4.10 -12.35 3.75
CA GLU A 127 3.89 -13.41 4.74
C GLU A 127 5.22 -14.15 5.01
N GLU A 128 6.04 -14.41 4.00
CA GLU A 128 7.39 -14.97 4.18
C GLU A 128 8.30 -14.05 5.00
N ARG A 129 8.20 -12.73 4.79
CA ARG A 129 8.99 -11.73 5.52
C ARG A 129 8.51 -11.60 6.96
N MET A 130 7.20 -11.52 7.18
CA MET A 130 6.59 -11.44 8.50
C MET A 130 6.92 -12.66 9.36
N ALA A 131 6.93 -13.86 8.77
CA ALA A 131 7.31 -15.10 9.48
C ALA A 131 8.75 -15.12 9.98
N LYS A 132 9.63 -14.28 9.41
CA LYS A 132 11.06 -14.14 9.79
C LYS A 132 11.31 -13.00 10.77
N LEU A 133 10.28 -12.28 11.20
CA LEU A 133 10.42 -11.19 12.17
C LEU A 133 10.95 -11.74 13.49
N ARG A 134 11.90 -10.99 14.07
CA ARG A 134 12.35 -11.21 15.44
C ARG A 134 11.41 -10.47 16.39
N PRO A 135 11.30 -10.88 17.66
CA PRO A 135 10.58 -10.12 18.66
C PRO A 135 11.00 -8.65 18.63
N ALA A 136 10.02 -7.76 18.71
CA ALA A 136 10.25 -6.32 18.59
C ALA A 136 11.16 -5.77 19.70
N GLY A 137 11.28 -6.44 20.86
CA GLY A 137 11.97 -5.86 22.01
C GLY A 137 11.21 -4.65 22.56
N ASP A 138 11.91 -3.74 23.23
CA ASP A 138 11.30 -2.58 23.86
C ASP A 138 10.98 -1.49 22.82
N LEU A 139 9.70 -1.14 22.73
CA LEU A 139 9.17 -0.10 21.84
C LEU A 139 8.83 1.14 22.67
N VAL A 140 9.08 2.32 22.10
CA VAL A 140 8.82 3.62 22.75
C VAL A 140 7.54 4.24 22.20
N ILE A 141 7.45 4.40 20.88
CA ILE A 141 6.31 5.02 20.21
C ILE A 141 5.12 4.08 20.21
N LEU A 142 5.38 2.78 20.03
CA LEU A 142 4.39 1.72 19.97
C LEU A 142 4.29 0.94 21.30
N SER A 143 4.72 1.52 22.43
CA SER A 143 4.80 0.81 23.73
C SER A 143 3.46 0.21 24.19
N ASP A 144 2.35 0.85 23.80
CA ASP A 144 1.00 0.45 24.20
C ASP A 144 0.33 -0.46 23.15
N MET A 145 1.01 -0.72 22.03
CA MET A 145 0.54 -1.59 20.94
C MET A 145 0.82 -3.06 21.26
N LYS A 146 -0.08 -3.96 20.88
CA LYS A 146 0.07 -5.41 21.06
C LYS A 146 -0.41 -6.16 19.84
N VAL A 147 0.26 -7.28 19.51
CA VAL A 147 -0.25 -8.24 18.52
C VAL A 147 -1.60 -8.79 18.99
N GLY A 148 -2.55 -8.92 18.07
CA GLY A 148 -3.95 -9.28 18.33
C GLY A 148 -4.85 -8.09 18.71
N MET A 149 -4.31 -6.87 18.84
CA MET A 149 -5.12 -5.68 19.07
C MET A 149 -6.00 -5.40 17.84
N THR A 150 -7.30 -5.29 18.05
CA THR A 150 -8.26 -4.95 16.99
C THR A 150 -8.65 -3.48 17.02
N GLY A 151 -9.11 -2.96 15.88
CA GLY A 151 -9.73 -1.64 15.84
C GLY A 151 -10.94 -1.57 16.78
N VAL A 152 -11.22 -0.38 17.34
CA VAL A 152 -12.31 -0.21 18.33
C VAL A 152 -13.72 -0.29 17.74
N LYS A 153 -13.85 -0.27 16.41
CA LYS A 153 -15.12 -0.41 15.69
C LYS A 153 -14.90 -0.85 14.24
N ASP A 154 -15.96 -1.35 13.62
CA ASP A 154 -16.05 -1.51 12.16
C ASP A 154 -15.99 -0.13 11.49
N GLU A 155 -15.31 -0.04 10.35
CA GLU A 155 -15.21 1.18 9.53
C GLU A 155 -16.02 1.00 8.23
N THR A 156 -17.00 1.87 8.00
CA THR A 156 -17.75 1.89 6.73
C THR A 156 -17.02 2.77 5.72
N VAL A 157 -16.69 2.20 4.57
CA VAL A 157 -15.92 2.87 3.53
C VAL A 157 -16.57 2.81 2.15
N THR A 158 -16.35 3.86 1.38
CA THR A 158 -16.78 3.98 -0.03
C THR A 158 -15.76 4.84 -0.76
N MET A 159 -15.58 4.59 -2.05
CA MET A 159 -14.82 5.46 -2.95
C MET A 159 -15.71 5.84 -4.13
N GLY A 160 -16.33 7.01 -4.05
CA GLY A 160 -16.95 7.65 -5.21
C GLY A 160 -15.92 8.34 -6.11
N PRO A 161 -16.24 8.63 -7.38
CA PRO A 161 -15.34 9.34 -8.29
C PRO A 161 -14.84 10.68 -7.71
N ASP A 162 -15.75 11.54 -7.25
CA ASP A 162 -15.45 12.90 -6.76
C ASP A 162 -15.33 12.98 -5.22
N GLN A 163 -15.34 11.84 -4.53
CA GLN A 163 -15.25 11.83 -3.07
C GLN A 163 -13.82 12.20 -2.63
N HIS A 164 -13.69 13.25 -1.83
CA HIS A 164 -12.43 13.60 -1.20
C HIS A 164 -12.06 12.56 -0.12
N MET A 165 -10.87 11.97 -0.18
CA MET A 165 -10.44 10.87 0.69
C MET A 165 -9.83 11.36 2.02
N GLY A 166 -10.21 12.55 2.48
CA GLY A 166 -9.79 13.18 3.74
C GLY A 166 -8.35 13.71 3.74
N ASP A 167 -7.90 14.28 4.85
CA ASP A 167 -6.58 14.92 4.96
C ASP A 167 -5.40 13.94 4.79
N LEU A 168 -5.66 12.64 5.05
CA LEU A 168 -4.67 11.58 4.82
C LEU A 168 -4.49 11.31 3.31
N TYR A 169 -5.48 11.61 2.48
CA TYR A 169 -5.41 11.44 1.03
C TYR A 169 -6.17 12.61 0.38
N PRO A 170 -5.52 13.78 0.23
CA PRO A 170 -6.18 15.04 -0.11
C PRO A 170 -6.52 15.15 -1.60
N PHE A 171 -7.15 14.12 -2.15
CA PHE A 171 -7.58 14.02 -3.54
C PHE A 171 -8.78 13.07 -3.66
N SER A 172 -9.47 13.15 -4.80
CA SER A 172 -10.51 12.21 -5.20
C SER A 172 -9.99 11.12 -6.14
N LEU A 173 -10.78 10.07 -6.39
CA LEU A 173 -10.46 9.09 -7.44
C LEU A 173 -10.39 9.77 -8.81
N ALA A 174 -11.29 10.71 -9.11
CA ALA A 174 -11.29 11.46 -10.37
C ALA A 174 -10.02 12.28 -10.54
N ASP A 175 -9.48 12.88 -9.47
CA ASP A 175 -8.17 13.54 -9.51
C ASP A 175 -7.04 12.56 -9.75
N LYS A 176 -7.06 11.40 -9.09
CA LYS A 176 -6.05 10.35 -9.31
C LYS A 176 -6.04 9.89 -10.77
N LEU A 177 -7.21 9.65 -11.36
CA LEU A 177 -7.32 9.15 -12.73
C LEU A 177 -6.81 10.13 -13.80
N LYS A 178 -6.72 11.44 -13.50
CA LYS A 178 -6.09 12.42 -14.40
C LYS A 178 -4.58 12.20 -14.55
N VAL A 179 -3.94 11.57 -13.57
CA VAL A 179 -2.47 11.44 -13.47
C VAL A 179 -2.00 10.00 -13.15
N ILE A 180 -2.92 9.02 -13.19
CA ILE A 180 -2.59 7.62 -12.95
C ILE A 180 -1.54 7.14 -13.96
N THR A 181 -0.57 6.35 -13.49
CA THR A 181 0.60 6.02 -14.31
C THR A 181 0.27 5.09 -15.47
N GLU A 182 -0.62 4.12 -15.25
CA GLU A 182 -1.19 3.27 -16.30
C GLU A 182 -2.72 3.35 -16.25
N PRO A 183 -3.35 4.20 -17.08
CA PRO A 183 -4.80 4.29 -17.16
C PRO A 183 -5.39 3.05 -17.83
N MET A 184 -6.57 2.64 -17.38
CA MET A 184 -7.38 1.61 -18.02
C MET A 184 -8.85 2.07 -18.08
N ASP A 185 -9.54 1.75 -19.16
CA ASP A 185 -10.93 2.17 -19.38
C ASP A 185 -11.85 1.67 -18.25
N LEU A 186 -11.63 0.45 -17.77
CA LEU A 186 -12.41 -0.17 -16.69
C LEU A 186 -12.37 0.59 -15.35
N TYR A 187 -11.46 1.57 -15.17
CA TYR A 187 -11.42 2.41 -13.97
C TYR A 187 -12.47 3.52 -13.97
N HIS A 188 -13.09 3.83 -15.11
CA HIS A 188 -14.08 4.91 -15.20
C HIS A 188 -15.26 4.61 -16.13
N ASP A 189 -15.08 3.76 -17.14
CA ASP A 189 -16.14 3.34 -18.05
C ASP A 189 -16.79 2.03 -17.60
N VAL A 190 -18.09 2.11 -17.28
CA VAL A 190 -18.92 0.94 -16.94
C VAL A 190 -18.95 -0.08 -18.07
N SER A 191 -18.95 0.37 -19.33
CA SER A 191 -19.05 -0.51 -20.50
C SER A 191 -17.78 -1.34 -20.73
N ALA A 192 -16.64 -0.82 -20.26
CA ALA A 192 -15.35 -1.51 -20.29
C ALA A 192 -15.17 -2.49 -19.10
N SER A 193 -16.06 -2.46 -18.11
CA SER A 193 -15.97 -3.30 -16.92
C SER A 193 -16.91 -4.51 -17.00
N PRO A 194 -16.39 -5.75 -17.00
CA PRO A 194 -17.23 -6.95 -16.99
C PRO A 194 -18.02 -7.13 -15.69
N TRP A 195 -17.70 -6.37 -14.64
CA TRP A 195 -18.38 -6.41 -13.34
C TRP A 195 -19.52 -5.38 -13.21
N GLY A 196 -19.85 -4.66 -14.29
CA GLY A 196 -20.99 -3.73 -14.34
C GLY A 196 -20.81 -2.42 -13.57
N LYS A 197 -19.61 -2.18 -13.02
CA LYS A 197 -19.19 -0.92 -12.38
C LYS A 197 -17.69 -0.70 -12.60
N PRO A 198 -17.19 0.54 -12.56
CA PRO A 198 -15.76 0.77 -12.63
C PRO A 198 -15.03 0.09 -11.47
N VAL A 199 -13.82 -0.41 -11.72
CA VAL A 199 -12.98 -1.07 -10.71
C VAL A 199 -12.12 -0.03 -10.00
N VAL A 200 -11.93 -0.19 -8.69
CA VAL A 200 -10.95 0.60 -7.92
C VAL A 200 -9.54 0.23 -8.40
N PRO A 201 -8.74 1.18 -8.92
CA PRO A 201 -7.36 0.90 -9.33
C PRO A 201 -6.56 0.28 -8.18
N MET A 202 -5.64 -0.63 -8.49
CA MET A 202 -4.91 -1.37 -7.46
C MET A 202 -4.17 -0.45 -6.47
N GLU A 203 -3.56 0.64 -6.94
CA GLU A 203 -2.93 1.65 -6.10
C GLU A 203 -3.91 2.35 -5.15
N MET A 204 -5.17 2.52 -5.57
CA MET A 204 -6.25 3.15 -4.79
C MET A 204 -6.90 2.21 -3.77
N VAL A 205 -6.63 0.90 -3.82
CA VAL A 205 -7.09 -0.04 -2.79
C VAL A 205 -6.46 0.30 -1.43
N SER A 206 -5.19 0.73 -1.42
CA SER A 206 -4.52 1.20 -0.21
C SER A 206 -5.17 2.45 0.38
N VAL A 207 -5.56 3.40 -0.48
CA VAL A 207 -6.29 4.62 -0.10
C VAL A 207 -7.65 4.27 0.50
N LEU A 208 -8.47 3.46 -0.19
CA LEU A 208 -9.77 2.98 0.30
C LEU A 208 -9.63 2.25 1.64
N GLY A 209 -8.59 1.44 1.77
CA GLY A 209 -8.29 0.67 2.97
C GLY A 209 -7.74 1.47 4.12
N ASN A 210 -7.31 2.72 3.94
CA ASN A 210 -6.53 3.43 4.95
C ASN A 210 -7.04 4.84 5.30
N TYR A 211 -7.87 5.48 4.46
CA TYR A 211 -8.34 6.85 4.73
C TYR A 211 -9.13 7.00 6.05
N THR A 212 -9.75 5.93 6.53
CA THR A 212 -10.46 5.88 7.82
C THR A 212 -9.63 5.31 8.97
N ALA A 213 -8.34 4.97 8.78
CA ALA A 213 -7.54 4.22 9.76
C ALA A 213 -7.48 4.86 11.16
N HIS A 214 -7.58 6.19 11.25
CA HIS A 214 -7.67 6.93 12.51
C HIS A 214 -8.89 6.55 13.38
N GLN A 215 -9.90 5.90 12.81
CA GLN A 215 -11.08 5.38 13.50
C GLN A 215 -10.80 4.10 14.28
N ALA A 216 -9.75 3.35 13.92
CA ALA A 216 -9.35 2.13 14.64
C ALA A 216 -8.79 2.43 16.04
N LYS A 217 -8.32 3.67 16.29
CA LYS A 217 -7.77 4.14 17.57
C LYS A 217 -6.59 3.31 18.10
N PHE A 218 -5.76 2.80 17.20
CA PHE A 218 -4.50 2.17 17.60
C PHE A 218 -3.58 3.18 18.31
N PRO A 219 -2.96 2.82 19.45
CA PRO A 219 -2.24 3.73 20.34
C PRO A 219 -0.81 3.99 19.84
N VAL A 220 -0.68 4.71 18.74
CA VAL A 220 0.62 5.26 18.28
C VAL A 220 0.86 6.58 18.99
N LYS A 221 1.97 6.73 19.72
CA LYS A 221 2.31 8.03 20.33
C LYS A 221 2.59 9.07 19.24
N GLN A 222 2.07 10.27 19.46
CA GLN A 222 2.11 11.39 18.52
C GLN A 222 2.78 12.61 19.18
N PRO A 223 3.33 13.56 18.40
CA PRO A 223 3.47 13.52 16.94
C PRO A 223 4.57 12.55 16.50
N ALA A 224 4.33 11.78 15.44
CA ALA A 224 5.33 10.91 14.85
C ALA A 224 5.06 10.67 13.36
N ILE A 225 6.11 10.80 12.54
CA ILE A 225 6.05 10.65 11.09
C ILE A 225 6.17 9.18 10.71
N GLY A 226 5.15 8.71 10.01
CA GLY A 226 5.05 7.36 9.46
C GLY A 226 5.48 7.25 8.00
N LEU A 227 5.75 6.01 7.58
CA LEU A 227 5.98 5.60 6.21
C LEU A 227 5.44 4.18 5.99
N PHE A 228 5.18 3.80 4.74
CA PHE A 228 4.89 2.41 4.38
C PHE A 228 6.17 1.68 4.03
N ALA A 229 6.47 0.60 4.74
CA ALA A 229 7.64 -0.24 4.47
C ALA A 229 7.28 -1.45 3.58
N ASP A 230 6.05 -1.94 3.72
CA ASP A 230 5.54 -3.09 2.99
C ASP A 230 4.04 -2.92 2.78
N LEU A 231 3.53 -3.32 1.62
CA LEU A 231 2.09 -3.38 1.33
C LEU A 231 1.75 -4.62 0.51
N GLN A 232 0.75 -5.36 0.98
CA GLN A 232 0.07 -6.42 0.26
C GLN A 232 -1.41 -6.09 0.09
N VAL A 233 -1.93 -6.29 -1.11
CA VAL A 233 -3.35 -6.21 -1.46
C VAL A 233 -3.76 -7.53 -2.09
N ARG A 234 -4.81 -8.17 -1.57
CA ARG A 234 -5.37 -9.43 -2.07
C ARG A 234 -6.87 -9.28 -2.33
N MET A 235 -7.27 -9.56 -3.56
CA MET A 235 -8.67 -9.77 -3.92
C MET A 235 -9.05 -11.22 -3.65
N ILE A 236 -10.28 -11.45 -3.18
CA ILE A 236 -10.76 -12.77 -2.76
C ILE A 236 -12.02 -13.15 -3.55
N ASP A 237 -12.97 -12.22 -3.66
CA ASP A 237 -14.25 -12.48 -4.31
C ASP A 237 -14.69 -11.26 -5.12
N GLY A 238 -13.99 -11.08 -6.26
CA GLY A 238 -14.19 -9.99 -7.19
C GLY A 238 -13.29 -8.79 -6.90
N PRO A 239 -13.22 -7.84 -7.85
CA PRO A 239 -12.57 -6.57 -7.61
C PRO A 239 -13.35 -5.73 -6.60
N LEU A 240 -12.65 -4.83 -5.92
CA LEU A 240 -13.31 -3.70 -5.28
C LEU A 240 -13.82 -2.74 -6.36
N LEU A 241 -15.12 -2.47 -6.33
CA LEU A 241 -15.81 -1.60 -7.29
C LEU A 241 -16.00 -0.18 -6.75
N VAL A 242 -15.93 0.80 -7.65
CA VAL A 242 -16.15 2.22 -7.37
C VAL A 242 -17.61 2.44 -6.97
N GLY A 243 -17.81 3.25 -5.93
CA GLY A 243 -19.12 3.58 -5.36
C GLY A 243 -19.75 2.49 -4.51
N GLU A 244 -19.15 1.29 -4.40
CA GLU A 244 -19.62 0.27 -3.47
C GLU A 244 -19.22 0.58 -2.02
N THR A 245 -20.05 0.09 -1.10
CA THR A 245 -19.79 0.19 0.34
C THR A 245 -19.15 -1.09 0.87
N TYR A 246 -18.08 -0.94 1.64
CA TYR A 246 -17.41 -2.03 2.33
C TYR A 246 -17.32 -1.76 3.82
N ILE A 247 -17.18 -2.83 4.60
CA ILE A 247 -16.93 -2.77 6.03
C ILE A 247 -15.51 -3.26 6.30
N LEU A 248 -14.66 -2.41 6.88
CA LEU A 248 -13.30 -2.77 7.24
C LEU A 248 -13.20 -3.24 8.69
N ARG A 249 -12.38 -4.26 8.91
CA ARG A 249 -11.96 -4.72 10.25
C ARG A 249 -10.45 -4.84 10.29
N ARG A 250 -9.84 -4.33 11.35
CA ARG A 250 -8.38 -4.26 11.50
C ARG A 250 -7.88 -5.04 12.68
N GLU A 251 -6.71 -5.63 12.51
CA GLU A 251 -5.96 -6.32 13.56
C GLU A 251 -4.47 -6.03 13.42
N ILE A 252 -3.79 -5.78 14.53
CA ILE A 252 -2.33 -5.74 14.60
C ILE A 252 -1.81 -7.17 14.59
N VAL A 253 -1.13 -7.57 13.52
CA VAL A 253 -0.69 -8.96 13.33
C VAL A 253 0.80 -9.16 13.61
N ALA A 254 1.59 -8.09 13.62
CA ALA A 254 2.99 -8.14 14.01
C ALA A 254 3.49 -6.78 14.49
N LEU A 255 4.54 -6.82 15.32
CA LEU A 255 5.33 -5.66 15.74
C LEU A 255 6.79 -5.94 15.45
N GLY A 256 7.55 -4.89 15.17
CA GLY A 256 8.99 -4.99 14.97
C GLY A 256 9.68 -3.65 15.15
N GLN A 257 11.00 -3.64 15.07
CA GLN A 257 11.75 -2.40 14.95
C GLN A 257 13.06 -2.63 14.20
N SER A 258 13.58 -1.53 13.68
CA SER A 258 14.93 -1.43 13.13
C SER A 258 15.70 -0.33 13.86
N ARG A 259 16.91 -0.05 13.39
CA ARG A 259 17.73 1.04 13.92
C ARG A 259 17.02 2.40 13.91
N ARG A 260 16.19 2.68 12.88
CA ARG A 260 15.58 4.01 12.67
C ARG A 260 14.06 4.05 12.88
N VAL A 261 13.41 2.90 12.93
CA VAL A 261 11.95 2.80 12.77
C VAL A 261 11.36 1.79 13.74
N GLU A 262 10.23 2.11 14.37
CA GLU A 262 9.35 1.14 15.01
C GLU A 262 8.23 0.77 14.04
N ASN A 263 7.92 -0.51 13.91
CA ASN A 263 7.02 -1.03 12.89
C ASN A 263 5.81 -1.74 13.52
N TYR A 264 4.63 -1.54 12.94
CA TYR A 264 3.43 -2.33 13.22
C TYR A 264 2.74 -2.75 11.94
N TRP A 265 2.30 -4.00 11.91
CA TRP A 265 1.65 -4.61 10.75
C TRP A 265 0.16 -4.68 11.00
N VAL A 266 -0.61 -4.06 10.12
CA VAL A 266 -2.08 -4.03 10.19
C VAL A 266 -2.64 -4.94 9.11
N SER A 267 -3.34 -6.00 9.52
CA SER A 267 -4.23 -6.73 8.63
C SER A 267 -5.58 -6.01 8.59
N THR A 268 -6.02 -5.62 7.40
CA THR A 268 -7.31 -4.99 7.14
C THR A 268 -8.12 -5.91 6.24
N LYS A 269 -9.24 -6.40 6.75
CA LYS A 269 -10.19 -7.23 5.99
C LYS A 269 -11.33 -6.38 5.47
N PHE A 270 -11.66 -6.55 4.20
CA PHE A 270 -12.76 -5.86 3.51
C PHE A 270 -13.94 -6.82 3.40
N TYR A 271 -15.04 -6.47 4.03
CA TYR A 271 -16.30 -7.19 3.89
C TYR A 271 -17.25 -6.40 3.00
N ASP A 272 -18.19 -7.10 2.37
CA ASP A 272 -19.33 -6.51 1.68
C ASP A 272 -20.14 -5.58 2.59
N ALA A 273 -21.09 -4.82 2.03
CA ALA A 273 -21.94 -3.90 2.79
C ALA A 273 -22.73 -4.57 3.92
N SER A 274 -22.96 -5.89 3.84
CA SER A 274 -23.61 -6.66 4.92
C SER A 274 -22.67 -7.00 6.09
N GLY A 275 -21.36 -6.83 5.91
CA GLY A 275 -20.31 -7.14 6.89
C GLY A 275 -20.03 -8.63 7.06
N LYS A 276 -20.47 -9.48 6.11
CA LYS A 276 -20.45 -10.95 6.22
C LYS A 276 -19.51 -11.60 5.24
N LYS A 277 -19.46 -11.13 4.00
CA LYS A 277 -18.69 -11.76 2.92
C LYS A 277 -17.34 -11.05 2.80
N LEU A 278 -16.25 -11.78 3.04
CA LEU A 278 -14.89 -11.26 2.80
C LEU A 278 -14.64 -11.16 1.29
N VAL A 279 -14.25 -9.98 0.82
CA VAL A 279 -14.04 -9.72 -0.62
C VAL A 279 -12.61 -9.35 -0.96
N ALA A 280 -11.86 -8.79 0.01
CA ALA A 280 -10.44 -8.50 -0.12
C ALA A 280 -9.76 -8.45 1.26
N ASP A 281 -8.44 -8.54 1.27
CA ASP A 281 -7.61 -8.19 2.43
C ASP A 281 -6.41 -7.33 2.03
N MET A 282 -5.91 -6.59 3.00
CA MET A 282 -4.72 -5.76 2.88
C MET A 282 -3.84 -5.97 4.10
N LEU A 283 -2.54 -6.19 3.88
CA LEU A 283 -1.54 -6.22 4.94
C LEU A 283 -0.59 -5.05 4.73
N LEU A 284 -0.55 -4.14 5.69
CA LEU A 284 0.23 -2.91 5.62
C LEU A 284 1.22 -2.85 6.78
N ASN A 285 2.52 -2.75 6.48
CA ASN A 285 3.56 -2.50 7.47
C ASN A 285 3.80 -0.99 7.57
N HIS A 286 3.32 -0.41 8.66
CA HIS A 286 3.58 0.98 9.01
C HIS A 286 4.88 1.07 9.78
N GLY A 287 5.83 1.83 9.24
CA GLY A 287 7.00 2.28 9.99
C GLY A 287 6.77 3.65 10.59
N VAL A 288 7.22 3.87 11.82
CA VAL A 288 7.24 5.18 12.48
C VAL A 288 8.68 5.58 12.79
N LEU A 289 9.10 6.74 12.28
CA LEU A 289 10.47 7.22 12.40
C LEU A 289 10.76 7.63 13.85
N LYS A 290 11.72 6.95 14.48
CA LYS A 290 12.10 7.19 15.88
C LYS A 290 12.51 8.65 16.12
N ALA A 291 13.31 9.20 15.21
CA ALA A 291 13.79 10.59 15.26
C ALA A 291 12.70 11.65 15.04
N SER A 292 11.49 11.25 14.61
CA SER A 292 10.37 12.18 14.46
C SER A 292 9.56 12.39 15.73
N TYR A 293 9.67 11.48 16.71
CA TYR A 293 8.99 11.58 17.98
C TYR A 293 9.82 12.43 18.97
N PRO A 294 9.31 13.57 19.46
CA PRO A 294 10.11 14.50 20.27
C PRO A 294 10.67 13.89 21.57
N ASP A 295 9.93 12.96 22.17
CA ASP A 295 10.28 12.32 23.44
C ASP A 295 11.00 10.97 23.25
N TYR A 296 11.51 10.68 22.05
CA TYR A 296 12.29 9.47 21.83
C TYR A 296 13.63 9.54 22.58
N PRO A 297 13.99 8.55 23.42
CA PRO A 297 15.25 8.55 24.15
C PRO A 297 16.46 8.67 23.22
N LYS A 298 17.32 9.67 23.46
CA LYS A 298 18.42 10.02 22.56
C LYS A 298 19.47 8.91 22.46
N GLU A 299 19.67 8.17 23.54
CA GLU A 299 20.55 7.01 23.63
C GLU A 299 20.08 5.81 22.80
N LEU A 300 18.80 5.79 22.41
CA LEU A 300 18.21 4.76 21.54
C LEU A 300 18.12 5.19 20.08
N LEU A 301 18.46 6.45 19.77
CA LEU A 301 18.55 6.94 18.40
C LEU A 301 19.88 6.52 17.76
N PRO A 302 19.90 6.25 16.45
CA PRO A 302 21.15 6.02 15.75
C PRO A 302 22.08 7.24 15.86
N SER A 303 23.33 6.99 16.23
CA SER A 303 24.45 7.92 16.04
C SER A 303 24.63 8.29 14.57
#